data_AF-S7TQS7-F1
#
_entry.id   AF-S7TQS7-F1
#
_cell.length_a   1.000
_cell.length_b   1.000
_cell.length_c   1.000
_cell.angle_alpha   90.00
_cell.angle_beta   90.00
_cell.angle_gamma   90.00
#
_symmetry.space_group_name_H-M   'P 1'
#
loop_
_entity.id
_entity.type
_entity.pdbx_description
1 polymer ?
#
loop_
_entity_poly.entity_id
_entity_poly.type
_entity_poly.pdbx_seq_one_letter_code
_entity_poly.pdbx_strand_id
1 'polypeptide(L)' 'MTIRMIAEELYRLIKNVEELERALRNAPLEKRAEIEDRLRKARAERNRLRAILENKKKG' A
#
# COMPACT_ATOMS: atom_id res chain seq x y z
N MET A 1 0.23 17.55 6.51
CA MET A 1 0.85 17.01 5.28
C MET A 1 0.38 17.81 4.07
N THR A 2 1.31 18.19 3.20
CA THR A 2 0.99 18.79 1.91
C THR A 2 0.44 17.73 0.94
N ILE A 3 -0.25 18.15 -0.11
CA ILE A 3 -0.70 17.24 -1.19
C ILE A 3 0.49 16.46 -1.77
N ARG A 4 1.65 17.12 -1.92
CA ARG A 4 2.89 16.52 -2.41
C ARG A 4 3.39 15.39 -1.51
N MET A 5 3.44 15.60 -0.19
CA MET A 5 3.85 14.55 0.76
C MET A 5 2.93 13.33 0.67
N ILE A 6 1.62 13.54 0.60
CA ILE A 6 0.63 12.45 0.50
C ILE A 6 0.81 11.67 -0.81
N ALA A 7 1.11 12.36 -1.91
CA ALA A 7 1.36 11.71 -3.20
C ALA A 7 2.65 10.87 -3.18
N GLU A 8 3.73 11.36 -2.57
CA GLU A 8 4.98 10.63 -2.41
C GLU A 8 4.81 9.39 -1.52
N GLU A 9 4.07 9.52 -0.41
CA GLU A 9 3.78 8.39 0.48
C GLU A 9 2.86 7.36 -0.18
N LEU A 10 1.83 7.81 -0.91
CA LEU A 10 0.96 6.93 -1.69
C LEU A 10 1.76 6.15 -2.73
N TYR A 11 2.73 6.78 -3.41
CA TYR A 11 3.62 6.10 -4.34
C TYR A 11 4.44 4.99 -3.67
N ARG A 12 5.02 5.26 -2.49
CA ARG A 12 5.76 4.26 -1.70
C ARG A 12 4.87 3.07 -1.32
N LEU A 13 3.63 3.33 -0.92
CA LEU A 13 2.69 2.25 -0.57
C LEU A 13 2.26 1.42 -1.78
N ILE A 14 2.08 2.05 -2.94
CA ILE A 14 1.82 1.33 -4.19
C ILE A 14 2.99 0.37 -4.49
N LYS A 15 4.23 0.85 -4.40
CA LYS A 15 5.43 0.01 -4.58
C LYS A 15 5.52 -1.13 -3.59
N ASN A 16 5.29 -0.86 -2.31
CA ASN A 16 5.30 -1.89 -1.28
C ASN A 16 4.22 -2.98 -1.53
N VAL A 17 3.03 -2.59 -2.00
CA VAL A 17 2.00 -3.56 -2.40
C VAL A 17 2.46 -4.40 -3.59
N GLU A 18 3.03 -3.79 -4.63
CA GLU A 18 3.57 -4.52 -5.80
C GLU A 18 4.65 -5.54 -5.39
N GLU A 19 5.54 -5.16 -4.46
CA GLU A 19 6.60 -6.01 -3.93
C GLU A 19 6.05 -7.17 -3.11
N LEU A 20 5.09 -6.90 -2.21
CA LEU A 20 4.44 -7.94 -1.41
C LEU A 20 3.63 -8.91 -2.26
N GLU A 21 2.97 -8.43 -3.32
CA GLU A 21 2.28 -9.30 -4.28
C GLU A 21 3.26 -10.19 -5.06
N ARG A 22 4.41 -9.65 -5.47
CA ARG A 22 5.49 -10.43 -6.09
C ARG A 22 6.05 -11.47 -5.13
N ALA A 23 6.30 -11.08 -3.88
CA ALA A 23 6.81 -11.97 -2.84
C ALA A 23 5.81 -13.10 -2.58
N LEU A 24 4.51 -12.80 -2.47
CA LEU A 24 3.47 -13.79 -2.20
C LEU A 24 3.39 -14.86 -3.29
N ARG A 25 3.49 -14.46 -4.57
CA ARG A 25 3.47 -15.40 -5.71
C ARG A 25 4.60 -16.43 -5.64
N ASN A 26 5.78 -16.01 -5.19
CA ASN A 26 6.98 -16.85 -5.14
C ASN A 26 7.24 -17.46 -3.75
N ALA A 27 6.41 -17.16 -2.76
CA ALA A 27 6.65 -17.57 -1.38
C ALA A 27 6.27 -19.03 -1.11
N PRO A 28 7.07 -19.75 -0.31
CA PRO A 28 6.69 -21.04 0.24
C PRO A 28 5.47 -20.89 1.16
N LEU A 29 4.65 -21.93 1.25
CA LEU A 29 3.36 -21.92 1.98
C LEU A 29 3.49 -21.35 3.40
N GLU A 30 4.55 -21.72 4.11
CA GLU A 30 4.84 -21.30 5.49
C GLU A 30 4.98 -19.77 5.64
N LYS A 31 5.49 -19.09 4.60
CA LYS A 31 5.68 -17.62 4.60
C LYS A 31 4.49 -16.87 3.99
N ARG A 32 3.57 -17.55 3.33
CA ARG A 32 2.44 -16.90 2.64
C ARG A 32 1.54 -16.16 3.62
N ALA A 33 1.22 -16.77 4.77
CA ALA A 33 0.35 -16.14 5.77
C ALA A 33 0.91 -14.80 6.28
N GLU A 34 2.22 -14.73 6.54
CA GLU A 34 2.88 -13.49 6.96
C GLU A 34 2.82 -12.43 5.84
N ILE A 35 3.15 -12.82 4.61
CA ILE A 35 3.16 -11.90 3.47
C ILE A 35 1.74 -11.42 3.14
N GLU A 36 0.73 -12.27 3.26
CA GLU A 36 -0.68 -11.90 3.10
C GLU A 36 -1.14 -10.91 4.15
N ASP A 37 -0.73 -11.08 5.42
CA ASP A 37 -1.04 -10.12 6.48
C ASP A 37 -0.43 -8.74 6.20
N ARG A 38 0.83 -8.72 5.80
CA ARG A 38 1.53 -7.49 5.40
C ARG A 38 0.88 -6.85 4.18
N LEU A 39 0.50 -7.65 3.18
CA LEU A 39 -0.19 -7.19 1.97
C LEU A 39 -1.56 -6.57 2.30
N ARG A 40 -2.33 -7.19 3.20
CA ARG A 40 -3.62 -6.68 3.66
C ARG A 40 -3.47 -5.30 4.30
N LYS A 41 -2.50 -5.16 5.22
CA LYS A 41 -2.19 -3.89 5.90
C LYS A 41 -1.75 -2.81 4.92
N ALA A 42 -0.81 -3.13 4.02
CA ALA A 42 -0.32 -2.20 3.00
C ALA A 42 -1.44 -1.72 2.05
N ARG A 43 -2.34 -2.63 1.64
CA ARG A 43 -3.51 -2.26 0.82
C ARG A 43 -4.47 -1.33 1.56
N ALA A 44 -4.75 -1.60 2.84
CA ALA A 44 -5.61 -0.75 3.66
C ALA A 44 -5.05 0.67 3.78
N GLU A 45 -3.75 0.80 4.07
CA GLU A 45 -3.09 2.11 4.21
C GLU A 45 -3.04 2.86 2.87
N ARG A 46 -2.74 2.16 1.76
CA ARG A 46 -2.79 2.73 0.41
C ARG A 46 -4.18 3.28 0.08
N ASN A 47 -5.23 2.55 0.43
CA ASN A 47 -6.61 2.97 0.18
C ASN A 47 -6.98 4.20 1.03
N ARG A 48 -6.54 4.23 2.29
CA ARG A 48 -6.73 5.38 3.19
C ARG A 48 -6.06 6.64 2.66
N LEU A 49 -4.78 6.57 2.30
CA LEU A 49 -4.03 7.72 1.76
C LEU A 49 -4.60 8.19 0.43
N ARG A 50 -5.05 7.27 -0.44
CA ARG A 50 -5.76 7.63 -1.67
C ARG A 50 -7.03 8.42 -1.36
N ALA A 51 -7.86 7.98 -0.40
CA ALA A 51 -9.06 8.71 -0.02
C ALA A 51 -8.74 10.12 0.53
N ILE A 52 -7.71 10.25 1.36
CA ILE A 52 -7.26 11.56 1.88
C ILE A 52 -6.81 12.48 0.75
N LEU A 53 -6.02 11.97 -0.20
CA LEU A 53 -5.54 12.74 -1.34
C LEU A 53 -6.70 13.25 -2.20
N GLU A 54 -7.66 12.38 -2.50
CA GLU A 54 -8.82 12.73 -3.32
C GLU A 54 -9.72 13.75 -2.62
N ASN A 55 -9.92 13.65 -1.30
CA ASN A 55 -10.64 14.65 -0.53
C ASN A 55 -9.93 16.01 -0.54
N LYS A 56 -8.59 16.03 -0.49
CA LYS A 56 -7.79 17.27 -0.54
C LYS A 56 -7.72 17.93 -1.92
N LYS A 57 -8.01 17.20 -3.01
CA LYS A 57 -8.11 17.79 -4.36
C LYS A 57 -9.44 18.49 -4.60
N LYS A 58 -10.47 18.17 -3.81
CA LYS A 58 -11.86 18.62 -3.99
C LYS A 58 -12.27 19.78 -3.08
N GLY A 59 -11.46 20.13 -2.08
CA GLY A 59 -11.67 21.26 -1.17
C GLY A 59 -10.52 22.24 -1.28
#